data_AF-A0A9P7FY80-F1
#
_entry.id   AF-A0A9P7FY80-F1
#
_cell.length_a   1.000
_cell.length_b   1.000
_cell.length_c   1.000
_cell.angle_alpha   90.00
_cell.angle_beta   90.00
_cell.angle_gamma   90.00
#
_symmetry.space_group_name_H-M   'P 1'
#
loop_
_entity.id
_entity.type
_entity.pdbx_description
1 polymer ?
#
loop_
_entity_poly.entity_id
_entity_poly.type
_entity_poly.pdbx_seq_one_letter_code
_entity_poly.pdbx_strand_id
1 'polypeptide(L)'
;MEKEKMGSDHPETLEIMQTLAVTYYQQGHFKKAEGLENHILNIHKEKLGIDHSETLEIMQNLAVTYAKQGQLEKAHELEAQILNIHQEKLGIDHPQTLEIMQNLANTFREQGHLEKAEELETQILDIHKEKLGTEHPATLKIMQNLAVTYGMQGHLRKAEELEIQILNIYKKKLGIDHPDTLEIMQNLAFTYRAQGHLEKAEELQTQILNICKEKLGTSLTPLKSCKTL
;
A
#
# COMPACT_ATOMS: atom_id res chain seq x y z
N MET A 1 -13.62 -10.98 -46.81
CA MET A 1 -13.19 -10.73 -45.42
C MET A 1 -13.06 -9.24 -45.26
N GLU A 2 -14.12 -8.58 -44.79
CA GLU A 2 -14.05 -7.17 -44.42
C GLU A 2 -13.14 -7.05 -43.20
N LYS A 3 -12.14 -6.17 -43.29
CA LYS A 3 -11.41 -5.70 -42.11
C LYS A 3 -12.42 -4.87 -41.33
N GLU A 4 -13.00 -5.43 -40.28
CA GLU A 4 -13.68 -4.62 -39.26
C GLU A 4 -12.68 -3.56 -38.81
N LYS A 5 -13.04 -2.29 -39.02
CA LYS A 5 -12.32 -1.18 -38.42
C LYS A 5 -12.35 -1.42 -36.91
N MET A 6 -11.19 -1.64 -36.29
CA MET A 6 -11.07 -1.58 -34.84
C MET A 6 -11.50 -0.18 -34.39
N GLY A 7 -12.76 -0.05 -33.98
CA GLY A 7 -13.28 1.15 -33.33
C GLY A 7 -12.75 1.27 -31.90
N SER A 8 -12.97 2.42 -31.27
CA SER A 8 -12.58 2.66 -29.86
C SER A 8 -13.10 1.59 -28.89
N ASP A 9 -14.22 0.94 -29.23
CA ASP A 9 -14.92 0.02 -28.35
C ASP A 9 -14.58 -1.45 -28.63
N HIS A 10 -13.64 -1.70 -29.55
CA HIS A 10 -13.19 -3.05 -29.90
C HIS A 10 -12.33 -3.62 -28.75
N PRO A 11 -12.50 -4.89 -28.34
CA PRO A 11 -11.79 -5.48 -27.21
C PRO A 11 -10.26 -5.29 -27.25
N GLU A 12 -9.63 -5.57 -28.40
CA GLU A 12 -8.18 -5.38 -28.57
C GLU A 12 -7.76 -3.90 -28.43
N THR A 13 -8.61 -2.96 -28.83
CA THR A 13 -8.32 -1.52 -28.65
C THR A 13 -8.39 -1.14 -27.18
N LEU A 14 -9.37 -1.66 -26.44
CA LEU A 14 -9.50 -1.41 -24.99
C LEU A 14 -8.31 -1.97 -24.21
N GLU A 15 -7.84 -3.17 -24.56
CA GLU A 15 -6.66 -3.80 -23.94
C GLU A 15 -5.39 -2.95 -24.17
N ILE A 16 -5.20 -2.44 -25.40
CA ILE A 16 -4.09 -1.53 -25.72
C ILE A 16 -4.22 -0.22 -24.94
N MET A 17 -5.43 0.33 -24.82
CA MET A 17 -5.69 1.55 -24.05
C MET A 17 -5.39 1.35 -22.57
N GLN A 18 -5.75 0.20 -21.99
CA GLN A 18 -5.45 -0.15 -20.60
C GLN A 18 -3.95 -0.25 -20.37
N THR A 19 -3.24 -0.96 -21.26
CA THR A 19 -1.77 -1.06 -21.21
C THR A 19 -1.10 0.31 -21.32
N LEU A 20 -1.63 1.19 -22.18
CA LEU A 20 -1.14 2.55 -22.34
C LEU A 20 -1.43 3.42 -21.10
N ALA A 21 -2.58 3.25 -20.45
CA ALA A 21 -2.91 3.93 -19.21
C ALA A 21 -1.91 3.59 -18.10
N VAL A 22 -1.60 2.29 -17.92
CA VAL A 22 -0.57 1.82 -16.99
C VAL A 22 0.80 2.41 -17.32
N THR A 23 1.16 2.47 -18.61
CA THR A 23 2.42 3.09 -19.04
C THR A 23 2.47 4.58 -18.70
N TYR A 24 1.37 5.33 -18.93
CA TYR A 24 1.29 6.73 -18.53
C TYR A 24 1.37 6.92 -17.02
N TYR A 25 0.71 6.05 -16.24
CA TYR A 25 0.79 6.07 -14.78
C TYR A 25 2.23 5.89 -14.30
N GLN A 26 2.95 4.90 -14.82
CA GLN A 26 4.35 4.63 -14.47
C GLN A 26 5.30 5.78 -14.84
N GLN A 27 4.97 6.54 -15.89
CA GLN A 27 5.70 7.75 -16.29
C GLN A 27 5.32 9.00 -15.49
N GLY A 28 4.35 8.91 -14.57
CA GLY A 28 3.82 10.05 -13.81
C GLY A 28 2.86 10.95 -14.61
N HIS A 29 2.42 10.51 -15.79
CA HIS A 29 1.46 11.22 -16.63
C HIS A 29 0.00 10.93 -16.21
N PHE A 30 -0.31 11.18 -14.94
CA PHE A 30 -1.57 10.75 -14.30
C PHE A 30 -2.84 11.27 -15.00
N LYS A 31 -2.85 12.52 -15.50
CA LYS A 31 -4.00 13.05 -16.26
C LYS A 31 -4.27 12.31 -17.56
N LYS A 32 -3.22 11.76 -18.21
CA LYS A 32 -3.38 10.97 -19.43
C LYS A 32 -3.90 9.56 -19.10
N ALA A 33 -3.40 8.97 -18.01
CA ALA A 33 -3.90 7.70 -17.49
C ALA A 33 -5.39 7.82 -17.15
N GLU A 34 -5.78 8.84 -16.37
CA GLU A 34 -7.16 9.12 -15.99
C GLU A 34 -8.09 9.22 -17.20
N GLY A 35 -7.67 9.90 -18.27
CA GLY A 35 -8.46 10.05 -19.48
C GLY A 35 -8.75 8.71 -20.17
N LEU A 36 -7.75 7.83 -20.24
CA LEU A 36 -7.92 6.49 -20.80
C LEU A 36 -8.76 5.60 -19.88
N GLU A 37 -8.45 5.57 -18.59
CA GLU A 37 -9.16 4.78 -17.59
C GLU A 37 -10.65 5.12 -17.54
N ASN A 38 -11.02 6.42 -17.53
CA ASN A 38 -12.42 6.84 -17.58
C ASN A 38 -13.13 6.39 -18.86
N HIS A 39 -12.45 6.45 -20.01
CA HIS A 39 -13.02 6.02 -21.27
C HIS A 39 -13.30 4.51 -21.28
N ILE A 40 -12.31 3.71 -20.89
CA ILE A 40 -12.42 2.26 -20.80
C ILE A 40 -13.50 1.88 -19.78
N LEU A 41 -13.54 2.58 -18.64
CA LEU A 41 -14.50 2.36 -17.57
C LEU A 41 -15.95 2.55 -18.04
N ASN A 42 -16.23 3.63 -18.77
CA ASN A 42 -17.58 3.89 -19.28
C ASN A 42 -18.04 2.75 -20.21
N ILE A 43 -17.17 2.29 -21.12
CA ILE A 43 -17.49 1.20 -22.04
C ILE A 43 -17.72 -0.11 -21.29
N HIS A 44 -16.88 -0.46 -20.31
CA HIS A 44 -17.04 -1.69 -19.54
C HIS A 44 -18.27 -1.66 -18.64
N LYS A 45 -18.56 -0.50 -18.02
CA LYS A 45 -19.81 -0.32 -17.25
C LYS A 45 -21.05 -0.55 -18.11
N GLU A 46 -21.08 -0.04 -19.34
CA GLU A 46 -22.21 -0.22 -20.26
C GLU A 46 -22.34 -1.65 -20.78
N LYS A 47 -21.22 -2.29 -21.15
CA LYS A 47 -21.22 -3.60 -21.80
C LYS A 47 -21.27 -4.78 -20.83
N LEU A 48 -20.54 -4.70 -19.72
CA LEU A 48 -20.31 -5.82 -18.80
C LEU A 48 -20.99 -5.61 -17.44
N GLY A 49 -21.34 -4.37 -17.11
CA GLY A 49 -21.90 -4.00 -15.81
C GLY A 49 -20.84 -3.51 -14.82
N ILE A 50 -21.32 -2.85 -13.77
CA ILE A 50 -20.48 -2.24 -12.72
C ILE A 50 -19.75 -3.28 -11.86
N ASP A 51 -20.30 -4.49 -11.81
CA ASP A 51 -19.91 -5.56 -10.91
C ASP A 51 -19.08 -6.66 -11.59
N HIS A 52 -18.71 -6.45 -12.87
CA HIS A 52 -17.82 -7.31 -13.63
C HIS A 52 -16.36 -7.12 -13.20
N SER A 53 -15.58 -8.20 -13.18
CA SER A 53 -14.18 -8.19 -12.69
C SER A 53 -13.31 -7.17 -13.42
N GLU A 54 -13.40 -7.09 -14.75
CA GLU A 54 -12.64 -6.13 -15.55
C GLU A 54 -13.05 -4.69 -15.23
N THR A 55 -14.36 -4.42 -15.06
CA THR A 55 -14.85 -3.09 -14.68
C THR A 55 -14.28 -2.68 -13.33
N LEU A 56 -14.26 -3.60 -12.36
CA LEU A 56 -13.74 -3.35 -11.02
C LEU A 56 -12.22 -3.11 -11.02
N GLU A 57 -11.46 -3.84 -11.84
CA GLU A 57 -10.02 -3.62 -12.02
C GLU A 57 -9.74 -2.21 -12.56
N ILE A 58 -10.51 -1.78 -13.57
CA ILE A 58 -10.37 -0.42 -14.13
C ILE A 58 -10.72 0.64 -13.08
N MET A 59 -11.78 0.43 -12.29
CA MET A 59 -12.14 1.34 -11.20
C MET A 59 -11.02 1.44 -10.15
N GLN A 60 -10.36 0.33 -9.84
CA GLN A 60 -9.27 0.30 -8.88
C GLN A 60 -8.03 1.06 -9.40
N ASN A 61 -7.65 0.84 -10.66
CA ASN A 61 -6.57 1.60 -11.29
C ASN A 61 -6.88 3.11 -11.30
N LEU A 62 -8.12 3.48 -11.64
CA LEU A 62 -8.56 4.87 -11.65
C LEU A 62 -8.54 5.51 -10.24
N ALA A 63 -8.92 4.76 -9.21
CA ALA A 63 -8.84 5.23 -7.82
C ALA A 63 -7.39 5.53 -7.41
N VAL A 64 -6.46 4.63 -7.74
CA VAL A 64 -5.02 4.84 -7.50
C VAL A 64 -4.49 6.05 -8.29
N THR A 65 -4.92 6.21 -9.55
CA THR A 65 -4.59 7.38 -10.36
C THR A 65 -5.13 8.68 -9.75
N TYR A 66 -6.35 8.68 -9.21
CA TYR A 66 -6.90 9.83 -8.48
C TYR A 66 -6.10 10.16 -7.22
N ALA A 67 -5.74 9.14 -6.43
CA ALA A 67 -4.92 9.33 -5.22
C ALA A 67 -3.56 9.97 -5.56
N LYS A 68 -2.87 9.51 -6.60
CA LYS A 68 -1.60 10.11 -7.07
C LYS A 68 -1.74 11.55 -7.57
N GLN A 69 -2.93 11.97 -7.97
CA GLN A 69 -3.24 13.35 -8.34
C GLN A 69 -3.69 14.22 -7.15
N GLY A 70 -3.82 13.65 -5.95
CA GLY A 70 -4.40 14.33 -4.79
C GLY A 70 -5.92 14.51 -4.89
N GLN A 71 -6.60 13.83 -5.83
CA GLN A 71 -8.06 13.82 -5.96
C GLN A 71 -8.67 12.77 -5.01
N LEU A 72 -8.40 12.93 -3.72
CA LEU A 72 -8.58 11.87 -2.73
C LEU A 72 -10.07 11.54 -2.50
N GLU A 73 -10.99 12.50 -2.66
CA GLU A 73 -12.44 12.25 -2.58
C GLU A 73 -12.93 11.31 -3.68
N LYS A 74 -12.45 11.48 -4.91
CA LYS A 74 -12.82 10.59 -6.03
C LYS A 74 -12.21 9.20 -5.87
N ALA A 75 -10.98 9.11 -5.36
CA ALA A 75 -10.36 7.83 -5.03
C ALA A 75 -11.19 7.08 -3.99
N HIS A 76 -11.56 7.75 -2.90
CA HIS A 76 -12.41 7.20 -1.85
C HIS A 76 -13.78 6.74 -2.38
N GLU A 77 -14.48 7.55 -3.18
CA GLU A 77 -15.77 7.18 -3.75
C GLU A 77 -15.70 5.90 -4.59
N LEU A 78 -14.63 5.73 -5.38
CA LEU A 78 -14.40 4.51 -6.15
C LEU A 78 -14.06 3.33 -5.25
N GLU A 79 -13.11 3.49 -4.32
CA GLU A 79 -12.69 2.43 -3.40
C GLU A 79 -13.85 1.92 -2.53
N ALA A 80 -14.71 2.82 -2.03
CA ALA A 80 -15.90 2.44 -1.26
C ALA A 80 -16.92 1.65 -2.10
N GLN A 81 -17.12 2.04 -3.36
CA GLN A 81 -17.99 1.28 -4.28
C GLN A 81 -17.44 -0.11 -4.57
N ILE A 82 -16.14 -0.21 -4.87
CA ILE A 82 -15.47 -1.48 -5.16
C ILE A 82 -15.52 -2.39 -3.93
N LEU A 83 -15.28 -1.83 -2.73
CA LEU A 83 -15.34 -2.56 -1.46
C LEU A 83 -16.72 -3.14 -1.21
N ASN A 84 -17.79 -2.35 -1.38
CA ASN A 84 -19.15 -2.84 -1.17
C ASN A 84 -19.48 -4.02 -2.11
N ILE A 85 -19.11 -3.90 -3.40
CA ILE A 85 -19.35 -4.96 -4.39
C ILE A 85 -18.56 -6.23 -4.03
N HIS A 86 -17.28 -6.11 -3.67
CA HIS A 86 -16.45 -7.26 -3.32
C HIS A 86 -16.89 -7.92 -2.01
N GLN A 87 -17.28 -7.12 -1.02
CA GLN A 87 -17.78 -7.64 0.25
C GLN A 87 -19.08 -8.43 0.05
N GLU A 88 -20.01 -7.93 -0.78
CA GLU A 88 -21.25 -8.63 -1.11
C GLU A 88 -21.01 -9.92 -1.91
N LYS A 89 -20.06 -9.91 -2.87
CA LYS A 89 -19.84 -11.04 -3.79
C LYS A 89 -18.89 -12.10 -3.27
N LEU A 90 -17.79 -11.70 -2.65
CA LEU A 90 -16.66 -12.58 -2.30
C LEU A 90 -16.52 -12.74 -0.78
N GLY A 91 -17.13 -11.85 0.00
CA GLY A 91 -16.96 -11.80 1.45
C GLY A 91 -15.83 -10.86 1.88
N ILE A 92 -15.85 -10.49 3.16
CA ILE A 92 -14.92 -9.55 3.78
C ILE A 92 -13.48 -10.11 3.88
N ASP A 93 -13.35 -11.43 3.87
CA ASP A 93 -12.13 -12.16 4.14
C ASP A 93 -11.44 -12.66 2.85
N HIS A 94 -11.99 -12.30 1.69
CA HIS A 94 -11.41 -12.61 0.39
C HIS A 94 -10.17 -11.75 0.10
N PRO A 95 -9.09 -12.31 -0.48
CA PRO A 95 -7.84 -11.57 -0.70
C PRO A 95 -8.01 -10.23 -1.45
N GLN A 96 -8.85 -10.20 -2.49
CA GLN A 96 -9.12 -8.97 -3.24
C GLN A 96 -9.84 -7.92 -2.36
N THR A 97 -10.82 -8.34 -1.56
CA THR A 97 -11.53 -7.43 -0.63
C THR A 97 -10.54 -6.81 0.36
N LEU A 98 -9.64 -7.61 0.92
CA LEU A 98 -8.61 -7.17 1.87
C LEU A 98 -7.61 -6.20 1.23
N GLU A 99 -7.23 -6.41 -0.03
CA GLU A 99 -6.39 -5.48 -0.78
C GLU A 99 -7.07 -4.12 -0.98
N ILE A 100 -8.35 -4.11 -1.34
CA ILE A 100 -9.15 -2.88 -1.49
C ILE A 100 -9.26 -2.15 -0.14
N MET A 101 -9.53 -2.87 0.96
CA MET A 101 -9.56 -2.26 2.30
C MET A 101 -8.22 -1.64 2.67
N GLN A 102 -7.10 -2.28 2.33
CA GLN A 102 -5.77 -1.75 2.62
C GLN A 102 -5.47 -0.49 1.80
N ASN A 103 -5.89 -0.42 0.54
CA ASN A 103 -5.77 0.78 -0.27
C ASN A 103 -6.62 1.92 0.30
N LEU A 104 -7.87 1.64 0.68
CA LEU A 104 -8.75 2.61 1.33
C LEU A 104 -8.18 3.15 2.65
N ALA A 105 -7.55 2.28 3.46
CA ALA A 105 -6.86 2.70 4.67
C ALA A 105 -5.68 3.64 4.38
N ASN A 106 -4.90 3.34 3.33
CA ASN A 106 -3.80 4.21 2.89
C ASN A 106 -4.34 5.57 2.42
N THR A 107 -5.40 5.60 1.62
CA THR A 107 -6.07 6.83 1.17
C THR A 107 -6.56 7.66 2.36
N PHE A 108 -7.20 7.03 3.35
CA PHE A 108 -7.60 7.72 4.58
C PHE A 108 -6.42 8.30 5.35
N ARG A 109 -5.31 7.57 5.46
CA ARG A 109 -4.10 8.06 6.13
C ARG A 109 -3.50 9.26 5.40
N GLU A 110 -3.44 9.23 4.07
CA GLU A 110 -2.96 10.36 3.26
C GLU A 110 -3.87 11.61 3.37
N GLN A 111 -5.17 11.41 3.59
CA GLN A 111 -6.15 12.49 3.88
C GLN A 111 -6.11 12.99 5.34
N GLY A 112 -5.39 12.31 6.23
CA GLY A 112 -5.41 12.60 7.67
C GLY A 112 -6.65 12.07 8.41
N HIS A 113 -7.46 11.21 7.78
CA HIS A 113 -8.57 10.48 8.43
C HIS A 113 -8.05 9.24 9.17
N LEU A 114 -7.19 9.45 10.15
CA LEU A 114 -6.41 8.39 10.78
C LEU A 114 -7.26 7.36 11.53
N GLU A 115 -8.37 7.76 12.15
CA GLU A 115 -9.26 6.83 12.85
C GLU A 115 -9.92 5.82 11.90
N LYS A 116 -10.25 6.23 10.68
CA LYS A 116 -10.82 5.33 9.67
C LYS A 116 -9.75 4.38 9.11
N ALA A 117 -8.52 4.87 8.95
CA ALA A 117 -7.39 4.03 8.57
C ALA A 117 -7.13 2.95 9.65
N GLU A 118 -7.10 3.35 10.93
CA GLU A 118 -6.95 2.43 12.07
C GLU A 118 -8.03 1.35 12.09
N GLU A 119 -9.30 1.74 11.89
CA GLU A 119 -10.44 0.80 11.87
C GLU A 119 -10.25 -0.28 10.79
N LEU A 120 -9.96 0.14 9.55
CA LEU A 120 -9.73 -0.79 8.44
C LEU A 120 -8.50 -1.67 8.68
N GLU A 121 -7.36 -1.09 9.06
CA GLU A 121 -6.12 -1.83 9.30
C GLU A 121 -6.27 -2.85 10.43
N THR A 122 -7.03 -2.53 11.48
CA THR A 122 -7.35 -3.46 12.58
C THR A 122 -8.20 -4.62 12.10
N GLN A 123 -9.25 -4.36 11.32
CA GLN A 123 -10.08 -5.43 10.74
C GLN A 123 -9.28 -6.36 9.84
N ILE A 124 -8.45 -5.80 8.95
CA ILE A 124 -7.59 -6.59 8.05
C ILE A 124 -6.58 -7.41 8.88
N LEU A 125 -6.01 -6.83 9.94
CA LEU A 125 -5.05 -7.49 10.82
C LEU A 125 -5.67 -8.69 11.53
N ASP A 126 -6.88 -8.56 12.06
CA ASP A 126 -7.56 -9.65 12.76
C ASP A 126 -7.84 -10.83 11.82
N ILE A 127 -8.32 -10.55 10.61
CA ILE A 127 -8.54 -11.57 9.57
C ILE A 127 -7.22 -12.27 9.20
N HIS A 128 -6.14 -11.52 9.01
CA HIS A 128 -4.84 -12.10 8.67
C HIS A 128 -4.23 -12.91 9.80
N LYS A 129 -4.37 -12.47 11.05
CA LYS A 129 -3.95 -13.25 12.23
C LYS A 129 -4.69 -14.57 12.32
N GLU A 130 -6.00 -14.57 12.09
CA GLU A 130 -6.81 -15.79 12.11
C GLU A 130 -6.43 -16.76 10.99
N LYS A 131 -6.28 -16.25 9.76
CA LYS A 131 -6.07 -17.10 8.57
C LYS A 131 -4.62 -17.55 8.35
N LEU A 132 -3.66 -16.64 8.57
CA LEU A 132 -2.25 -16.84 8.20
C LEU A 132 -1.33 -16.93 9.41
N GLY A 133 -1.79 -16.49 10.58
CA GLY A 133 -1.00 -16.38 11.80
C GLY A 133 -0.28 -15.04 11.94
N THR A 134 0.19 -14.77 13.16
CA THR A 134 0.80 -13.50 13.56
C THR A 134 2.15 -13.21 12.89
N GLU A 135 2.93 -14.24 12.59
CA GLU A 135 4.28 -14.07 12.03
C GLU A 135 4.32 -14.19 10.49
N HIS A 136 3.17 -14.24 9.81
CA HIS A 136 3.10 -14.30 8.36
C HIS A 136 3.51 -12.94 7.76
N PRO A 137 4.29 -12.89 6.64
CA PRO A 137 4.76 -11.63 6.06
C PRO A 137 3.64 -10.61 5.78
N ALA A 138 2.49 -11.06 5.26
CA ALA A 138 1.33 -10.21 5.04
C ALA A 138 0.78 -9.60 6.34
N THR A 139 0.65 -10.40 7.41
CA THR A 139 0.22 -9.92 8.74
C THR A 139 1.19 -8.89 9.29
N LEU A 140 2.50 -9.14 9.17
CA LEU A 140 3.53 -8.21 9.64
C LEU A 140 3.50 -6.88 8.87
N LYS A 141 3.19 -6.92 7.57
CA LYS A 141 3.05 -5.70 6.78
C LYS A 141 1.87 -4.84 7.26
N ILE A 142 0.74 -5.46 7.59
CA ILE A 142 -0.41 -4.75 8.14
C ILE A 142 -0.10 -4.18 9.52
N MET A 143 0.58 -4.94 10.39
CA MET A 143 1.05 -4.43 11.69
C MET A 143 1.97 -3.22 11.53
N GLN A 144 2.86 -3.23 10.53
CA GLN A 144 3.72 -2.09 10.23
C GLN A 144 2.90 -0.85 9.81
N ASN A 145 1.93 -1.02 8.91
CA ASN A 145 1.07 0.09 8.48
C ASN A 145 0.27 0.67 9.66
N LEU A 146 -0.29 -0.20 10.51
CA LEU A 146 -1.02 0.19 11.71
C LEU A 146 -0.13 0.92 12.73
N ALA A 147 1.13 0.52 12.88
CA ALA A 147 2.10 1.24 13.72
C ALA A 147 2.36 2.66 13.21
N VAL A 148 2.48 2.84 11.89
CA VAL A 148 2.60 4.17 11.27
C VAL A 148 1.36 5.01 11.53
N THR A 149 0.16 4.43 11.36
CA THR A 149 -1.11 5.12 11.65
C THR A 149 -1.18 5.57 13.11
N TYR A 150 -0.81 4.69 14.06
CA TYR A 150 -0.70 5.07 15.48
C TYR A 150 0.31 6.17 15.74
N GLY A 151 1.46 6.15 15.07
CA GLY A 151 2.47 7.20 15.16
C GLY A 151 1.91 8.55 14.73
N MET A 152 1.18 8.60 13.61
CA MET A 152 0.54 9.81 13.10
C MET A 152 -0.57 10.35 14.02
N GLN A 153 -1.29 9.46 14.72
CA GLN A 153 -2.29 9.85 15.73
C GLN A 153 -1.66 10.30 17.06
N GLY A 154 -0.34 10.13 17.23
CA GLY A 154 0.34 10.36 18.52
C GLY A 154 0.12 9.22 19.54
N HIS A 155 -0.43 8.08 19.13
CA HIS A 155 -0.56 6.87 19.94
C HIS A 155 0.77 6.09 19.99
N LEU A 156 1.83 6.78 20.40
CA LEU A 156 3.22 6.31 20.28
C LEU A 156 3.50 5.01 21.04
N ARG A 157 2.78 4.73 22.13
CA ARG A 157 2.91 3.45 22.86
C ARG A 157 2.38 2.26 22.06
N LYS A 158 1.24 2.43 21.38
CA LYS A 158 0.68 1.37 20.51
C LYS A 158 1.60 1.12 19.30
N ALA A 159 2.17 2.19 18.73
CA ALA A 159 3.16 2.08 17.66
C ALA A 159 4.39 1.29 18.13
N GLU A 160 4.97 1.66 19.28
CA GLU A 160 6.13 0.97 19.87
C GLU A 160 5.84 -0.53 20.10
N GLU A 161 4.68 -0.88 20.66
CA GLU A 161 4.30 -2.27 20.93
C GLU A 161 4.28 -3.11 19.65
N LEU A 162 3.75 -2.58 18.54
CA LEU A 162 3.75 -3.26 17.25
C LEU A 162 5.15 -3.34 16.64
N GLU A 163 5.91 -2.24 16.67
CA GLU A 163 7.28 -2.18 16.14
C GLU A 163 8.22 -3.16 16.85
N ILE A 164 8.14 -3.26 18.18
CA ILE A 164 8.94 -4.24 18.95
C ILE A 164 8.57 -5.67 18.57
N GLN A 165 7.27 -5.97 18.41
CA GLN A 165 6.82 -7.30 17.99
C GLN A 165 7.37 -7.67 16.61
N ILE A 166 7.22 -6.78 15.63
CA ILE A 166 7.74 -6.99 14.27
C ILE A 166 9.27 -7.14 14.31
N LEU A 167 9.96 -6.27 15.04
CA LEU A 167 11.41 -6.27 15.15
C LEU A 167 11.94 -7.61 15.68
N ASN A 168 11.31 -8.16 16.71
CA ASN A 168 11.72 -9.46 17.27
C ASN A 168 11.55 -10.59 16.25
N ILE A 169 10.48 -10.56 15.46
CA ILE A 169 10.22 -11.57 14.42
C ILE A 169 11.24 -11.43 13.27
N TYR A 170 11.46 -10.21 12.77
CA TYR A 170 12.41 -9.97 11.68
C TYR A 170 13.85 -10.23 12.09
N LYS A 171 14.27 -9.85 13.29
CA LYS A 171 15.60 -10.23 13.83
C LYS A 171 15.80 -11.75 13.83
N LYS A 172 14.77 -12.51 14.22
CA LYS A 172 14.83 -13.99 14.27
C LYS A 172 14.80 -14.65 12.89
N LYS A 173 13.97 -14.15 11.96
CA LYS A 173 13.76 -14.79 10.64
C LYS A 173 14.73 -14.31 9.56
N LEU A 174 15.03 -13.02 9.55
CA LEU A 174 15.76 -12.35 8.47
C LEU A 174 17.18 -11.95 8.90
N GLY A 175 17.42 -11.82 10.21
CA GLY A 175 18.68 -11.32 10.76
C GLY A 175 18.66 -9.82 11.05
N ILE A 176 19.63 -9.36 11.83
CA ILE A 176 19.71 -7.97 12.29
C ILE A 176 20.10 -6.99 11.17
N ASP A 177 20.76 -7.49 10.13
CA ASP A 177 21.33 -6.75 9.01
C ASP A 177 20.43 -6.72 7.76
N HIS A 178 19.27 -7.37 7.81
CA HIS A 178 18.31 -7.37 6.72
C HIS A 178 17.65 -5.97 6.56
N PRO A 179 17.45 -5.48 5.32
CA PRO A 179 16.81 -4.18 5.07
C PRO A 179 15.49 -3.96 5.84
N ASP A 180 14.58 -4.93 5.79
CA ASP A 180 13.30 -4.85 6.52
C ASP A 180 13.49 -4.76 8.05
N THR A 181 14.47 -5.46 8.62
CA THR A 181 14.79 -5.35 10.06
C THR A 181 15.29 -3.95 10.39
N LEU A 182 16.17 -3.40 9.54
CA LEU A 182 16.72 -2.05 9.71
C LEU A 182 15.65 -0.97 9.56
N GLU A 183 14.68 -1.14 8.66
CA GLU A 183 13.53 -0.24 8.51
C GLU A 183 12.70 -0.17 9.79
N ILE A 184 12.39 -1.33 10.39
CA ILE A 184 11.64 -1.35 11.66
C ILE A 184 12.45 -0.77 12.82
N MET A 185 13.77 -1.00 12.86
CA MET A 185 14.64 -0.34 13.85
C MET A 185 14.63 1.19 13.70
N GLN A 186 14.60 1.70 12.47
CA GLN A 186 14.51 3.14 12.21
C GLN A 186 13.17 3.69 12.70
N ASN A 187 12.05 3.04 12.34
CA ASN A 187 10.72 3.45 12.80
C ASN A 187 10.63 3.48 14.33
N LEU A 188 11.12 2.43 14.99
CA LEU A 188 11.16 2.38 16.46
C LEU A 188 12.02 3.48 17.08
N ALA A 189 13.16 3.84 16.45
CA ALA A 189 13.96 4.97 16.90
C ALA A 189 13.22 6.32 16.74
N PHE A 190 12.47 6.50 15.65
CA PHE A 190 11.60 7.67 15.49
C PHE A 190 10.51 7.72 16.56
N THR A 191 9.85 6.59 16.83
CA THR A 191 8.85 6.45 17.90
C THR A 191 9.47 6.80 19.26
N TYR A 192 10.65 6.27 19.60
CA TYR A 192 11.34 6.63 20.84
C TYR A 192 11.67 8.11 20.95
N ARG A 193 12.14 8.72 19.87
CA ARG A 193 12.40 10.16 19.84
C ARG A 193 11.11 10.96 20.08
N ALA A 194 10.01 10.58 19.43
CA ALA A 194 8.71 11.23 19.61
C ALA A 194 8.18 11.09 21.05
N GLN A 195 8.50 9.98 21.74
CA GLN A 195 8.18 9.79 23.16
C GLN A 195 9.15 10.52 24.13
N GLY A 196 10.25 11.08 23.63
CA GLY A 196 11.30 11.69 24.46
C GLY A 196 12.34 10.70 25.03
N HIS A 197 12.30 9.44 24.62
CA HIS A 197 13.29 8.41 24.98
C HIS A 197 14.55 8.50 24.11
N LEU A 198 15.26 9.62 24.22
CA LEU A 198 16.38 9.95 23.33
C LEU A 198 17.54 8.94 23.43
N GLU A 199 17.85 8.42 24.61
CA GLU A 199 18.90 7.41 24.80
C GLU A 199 18.61 6.11 24.03
N LYS A 200 17.36 5.63 24.07
CA LYS A 200 16.94 4.43 23.31
C LYS A 200 16.99 4.67 21.81
N ALA A 201 16.58 5.86 21.37
CA ALA A 201 16.63 6.25 19.96
C ALA A 201 18.09 6.30 19.45
N GLU A 202 18.99 6.92 20.23
CA GLU A 202 20.42 6.99 19.94
C GLU A 202 21.06 5.60 19.87
N GLU A 203 20.72 4.71 20.81
CA GLU A 203 21.22 3.34 20.83
C GLU A 203 20.85 2.60 19.53
N LEU A 204 19.57 2.62 19.14
CA LEU A 204 19.11 1.98 17.90
C LEU A 204 19.77 2.59 16.65
N GLN A 205 19.85 3.92 16.57
CA GLN A 205 20.46 4.61 15.42
C GLN A 205 21.96 4.31 15.31
N THR A 206 22.66 4.21 16.44
CA THR A 206 24.07 3.84 16.48
C THR A 206 24.27 2.40 16.01
N GLN A 207 23.41 1.48 16.46
CA GLN A 207 23.43 0.08 15.97
C GLN A 207 23.21 0.02 14.46
N ILE A 208 22.19 0.70 13.92
CA ILE A 208 21.91 0.78 12.48
C ILE A 208 23.14 1.31 11.72
N LEU A 209 23.73 2.42 12.18
CA LEU A 209 24.88 3.04 11.54
C LEU A 209 26.08 2.09 11.48
N ASN A 210 26.35 1.34 12.55
CA ASN A 210 27.44 0.38 12.59
C ASN A 210 27.22 -0.78 11.61
N ILE A 211 26.01 -1.35 11.57
CA ILE A 211 25.66 -2.40 10.61
C ILE A 211 25.84 -1.90 9.17
N CYS A 212 25.34 -0.70 8.86
CA CYS A 212 25.50 -0.11 7.54
C CYS A 212 26.98 0.11 7.18
N LYS A 213 27.81 0.56 8.12
CA LYS A 213 29.27 0.73 7.92
C LYS A 213 29.96 -0.60 7.64
N GLU A 214 29.62 -1.66 8.36
CA GLU A 214 30.21 -2.99 8.15
C GLU A 214 29.83 -3.56 6.76
N LYS A 215 28.57 -3.40 6.35
CA LYS A 215 28.11 -3.86 5.03
C LYS A 215 28.67 -3.04 3.88
N LEU A 216 28.72 -1.71 4.01
CA LEU A 216 29.27 -0.83 2.98
C LEU A 216 30.81 -0.89 2.93
N GLY A 217 31.47 -1.14 4.06
CA GLY A 217 32.92 -1.36 4.14
C GLY A 217 33.38 -2.68 3.52
N THR A 218 32.49 -3.69 3.47
CA THR A 218 32.73 -4.95 2.78
C THR A 218 32.27 -4.94 1.30
N SER A 219 31.45 -3.95 0.91
CA SER A 219 30.91 -3.76 -0.43
C SER A 219 31.52 -2.54 -1.13
N LEU A 220 32.74 -2.68 -1.65
CA LEU A 220 33.25 -1.81 -2.74
C LEU A 220 32.55 -2.16 -4.08
N THR A 221 31.23 -2.06 -4.10
CA THR A 221 30.41 -1.87 -5.31
C THR A 221 29.22 -0.99 -4.94
N PRO A 222 28.99 0.13 -5.64
CA PRO A 222 28.03 1.14 -5.20
C PRO A 222 26.59 0.68 -5.47
N LEU A 223 25.85 0.34 -4.42
CA LEU A 223 24.39 0.23 -4.46
C LEU A 223 23.77 1.62 -4.38
N LYS A 224 23.17 2.04 -5.50
CA LYS A 224 22.35 3.25 -5.63
C LYS A 224 21.03 3.06 -4.87
N SER A 225 20.98 3.37 -3.58
CA SER A 225 19.74 3.78 -2.92
C SER A 225 20.03 4.28 -1.49
N CYS A 226 20.57 5.49 -1.40
CA CYS A 226 20.45 6.32 -0.22
C CYS A 226 19.82 7.64 -0.69
N LYS A 227 18.49 7.66 -0.80
CA LYS A 227 17.63 8.84 -0.80
C LYS A 227 16.69 8.57 0.38
N THR A 228 16.49 9.40 1.38
CA THR A 228 16.68 10.85 1.54
C THR A 228 16.73 11.10 3.06
N LEU A 229 17.57 12.04 3.51
CA LEU A 229 17.54 12.59 4.86
C LEU A 229 16.34 13.54 5.05
#